data_AF-A0A6J1WGK8-F1
#
_entry.id   AF-A0A6J1WGK8-F1
#
_cell.length_a   1.000
_cell.length_b   1.000
_cell.length_c   1.000
_cell.angle_alpha   90.00
_cell.angle_beta   90.00
_cell.angle_gamma   90.00
#
_symmetry.space_group_name_H-M   'P 1'
#
loop_
_entity.id
_entity.type
_entity.pdbx_description
1 polymer ?
#
loop_
_entity_poly.entity_id
_entity_poly.type
_entity_poly.pdbx_seq_one_letter_code
_entity_poly.pdbx_strand_id
1 'polypeptide(L)'
;MAVTRRGYIFSAFLLSVLSILLIIVAIASDSWIVSRASEVGQELDSHLRYGLFTGLWQDYTLITPVMSTLHMTCVPGKNACAQSCKTTREARLTEVEALADGYRPMVTCTSVTLVNTEDPLPTPPVISFVFYLFLLLVVILQMLFAIFSAGLAIINSIKNPTEPVFSLLGCLWFNLVTVGLGIVALMMFGIYWATSGLQEHLAFSFIALGSYRLSPSLGYSYWLLIVAVVASLLNIGLLLLREYMLERDPPPPTLKIENHSDGTIFLY
;
A
#
# COMPACT_ATOMS: atom_id res chain seq x y z
N MET A 1 13.64 -4.98 38.88
CA MET A 1 14.45 -5.48 37.74
C MET A 1 13.74 -5.17 36.40
N ALA A 2 13.36 -3.92 36.15
CA ALA A 2 12.55 -3.50 34.98
C ALA A 2 13.38 -3.06 33.76
N VAL A 3 14.71 -3.19 33.83
CA VAL A 3 15.66 -2.67 32.83
C VAL A 3 15.88 -3.68 31.67
N THR A 4 15.66 -4.98 31.91
CA THR A 4 16.04 -6.09 31.02
C THR A 4 15.15 -6.29 29.79
N ARG A 5 14.08 -5.50 29.58
CA ARG A 5 13.11 -5.77 28.49
C ARG A 5 12.74 -4.58 27.61
N ARG A 6 13.55 -3.50 27.66
CA ARG A 6 13.40 -2.37 26.71
C ARG A 6 13.75 -2.76 25.27
N GLY A 7 14.59 -3.78 25.09
CA GLY A 7 14.96 -4.30 23.76
C GLY A 7 13.76 -4.75 22.92
N TYR A 8 12.77 -5.42 23.52
CA TYR A 8 11.56 -5.84 22.80
C TYR A 8 10.73 -4.64 22.29
N ILE A 9 10.62 -3.58 23.09
CA ILE A 9 9.90 -2.36 22.71
C ILE A 9 10.66 -1.63 21.59
N PHE A 10 11.98 -1.58 21.68
CA PHE A 10 12.82 -0.98 20.65
C PHE A 10 12.76 -1.77 19.32
N SER A 11 12.79 -3.10 19.38
CA SER A 11 12.59 -3.94 18.19
C SER A 11 11.20 -3.76 17.58
N ALA A 12 10.15 -3.66 18.41
CA ALA A 12 8.81 -3.38 17.94
C ALA A 12 8.71 -2.01 17.27
N PHE A 13 9.42 -1.01 17.79
CA PHE A 13 9.55 0.28 17.14
C PHE A 13 10.21 0.16 15.75
N LEU A 14 11.36 -0.51 15.64
CA LEU A 14 12.04 -0.67 14.34
C LEU A 14 11.17 -1.40 13.30
N LEU A 15 10.47 -2.45 13.71
CA LEU A 15 9.54 -3.17 12.83
C LEU A 15 8.32 -2.32 12.45
N SER A 16 7.82 -1.46 13.35
CA SER A 16 6.75 -0.52 13.02
C SER A 16 7.20 0.51 11.97
N VAL A 17 8.42 1.04 12.09
CA VAL A 17 9.02 1.93 11.09
C VAL A 17 9.19 1.23 9.76
N LEU A 18 9.69 -0.01 9.75
CA LEU A 18 9.80 -0.82 8.55
C LEU A 18 8.42 -1.01 7.89
N SER A 19 7.39 -1.33 8.66
CA SER A 19 6.02 -1.47 8.14
C SER A 19 5.53 -0.17 7.49
N ILE A 20 5.76 0.98 8.12
CA ILE A 20 5.39 2.29 7.57
C ILE A 20 6.11 2.54 6.24
N LEU A 21 7.43 2.32 6.19
CA LEU A 21 8.22 2.52 4.97
C LEU A 21 7.73 1.63 3.83
N LEU A 22 7.43 0.36 4.11
CA LEU A 22 6.91 -0.57 3.12
C LEU A 22 5.55 -0.12 2.57
N ILE A 23 4.65 0.37 3.43
CA ILE A 23 3.35 0.91 3.02
C ILE A 23 3.53 2.17 2.16
N ILE A 24 4.40 3.11 2.56
CA ILE A 24 4.69 4.32 1.78
C ILE A 24 5.25 3.97 0.41
N VAL A 25 6.23 3.06 0.34
CA VAL A 25 6.79 2.62 -0.94
C VAL A 25 5.73 1.93 -1.78
N ALA A 26 4.87 1.09 -1.21
CA ALA A 26 3.77 0.48 -1.93
C ALA A 26 2.82 1.53 -2.54
N ILE A 27 2.47 2.58 -1.80
CA ILE A 27 1.58 3.66 -2.27
C ILE A 27 2.25 4.51 -3.37
N ALA A 28 3.52 4.88 -3.19
CA ALA A 28 4.21 5.84 -4.05
C ALA A 28 4.84 5.23 -5.30
N SER A 29 5.04 3.91 -5.33
CA SER A 29 5.64 3.21 -6.47
C SER A 29 4.68 3.01 -7.63
N ASP A 30 5.25 2.80 -8.80
CA ASP A 30 4.62 2.72 -10.11
C ASP A 30 4.38 1.27 -10.58
N SER A 31 4.35 0.30 -9.66
CA SER A 31 4.36 -1.12 -10.01
C SER A 31 3.40 -1.98 -9.18
N TRP A 32 2.15 -1.54 -9.09
CA TRP A 32 1.09 -2.43 -8.61
C TRP A 32 0.75 -3.48 -9.66
N ILE A 33 0.73 -3.06 -10.92
CA ILE A 33 0.49 -3.91 -12.08
C ILE A 33 1.66 -3.75 -13.04
N VAL A 34 2.17 -4.88 -13.52
CA VAL A 34 3.22 -4.95 -14.53
C VAL A 34 2.69 -5.78 -15.69
N SER A 35 2.91 -5.35 -16.91
CA SER A 35 2.54 -6.13 -18.09
C SER A 35 3.61 -6.01 -19.16
N ARG A 36 3.79 -7.10 -19.89
CA ARG A 36 4.53 -7.11 -21.16
C ARG A 36 3.53 -7.11 -22.31
N ALA A 37 3.78 -6.25 -23.28
CA ALA A 37 2.99 -6.11 -24.50
C ALA A 37 3.88 -6.53 -25.68
N SER A 38 3.54 -7.67 -26.29
CA SER A 38 4.26 -8.18 -27.46
C SER A 38 3.40 -8.03 -28.71
N GLU A 39 3.99 -7.55 -29.79
CA GLU A 39 3.36 -7.40 -31.09
C GLU A 39 4.03 -8.32 -32.11
N VAL A 40 3.26 -8.83 -33.07
CA VAL A 40 3.79 -9.73 -34.10
C VAL A 40 4.73 -8.95 -35.02
N GLY A 41 6.01 -9.31 -35.01
CA GLY A 41 7.06 -8.64 -35.80
C GLY A 41 7.92 -7.65 -35.02
N GLN A 42 7.67 -7.49 -33.71
CA GLN A 42 8.53 -6.71 -32.82
C GLN A 42 9.65 -7.59 -32.22
N GLU A 43 10.91 -7.14 -32.28
CA GLU A 43 12.07 -7.87 -31.75
C GLU A 43 12.15 -7.82 -30.20
N LEU A 44 11.59 -6.77 -29.59
CA LEU A 44 11.64 -6.48 -28.16
C LEU A 44 10.25 -6.18 -27.61
N ASP A 45 9.86 -6.80 -26.49
CA ASP A 45 8.55 -6.55 -25.87
C ASP A 45 8.46 -5.13 -25.27
N SER A 46 7.30 -4.48 -25.45
CA SER A 46 6.98 -3.23 -24.75
C SER A 46 6.57 -3.51 -23.29
N HIS A 47 6.89 -2.58 -22.40
CA HIS A 47 6.68 -2.73 -20.96
C HIS A 47 5.71 -1.70 -20.41
N LEU A 48 4.65 -2.17 -19.75
CA LEU A 48 3.72 -1.35 -18.99
C LEU A 48 3.89 -1.59 -17.50
N ARG A 49 4.04 -0.52 -16.73
CA ARG A 49 3.99 -0.56 -15.28
C ARG A 49 3.10 0.56 -14.78
N TYR A 50 2.19 0.28 -13.86
CA TYR A 50 1.51 1.35 -13.17
C TYR A 50 1.18 1.02 -11.72
N GLY A 51 1.25 2.06 -10.90
CA GLY A 51 0.87 2.08 -9.50
C GLY A 51 -0.50 2.69 -9.29
N LEU A 52 -0.79 3.13 -8.06
CA LEU A 52 -2.05 3.79 -7.73
C LEU A 52 -2.18 5.15 -8.43
N PHE A 53 -1.10 5.94 -8.48
CA PHE A 53 -1.16 7.33 -8.95
C PHE A 53 -0.47 7.54 -10.28
N THR A 54 0.68 6.91 -10.47
CA THR A 54 1.55 7.09 -11.63
C THR A 54 1.90 5.75 -12.24
N GLY A 55 2.29 5.78 -13.50
CA GLY A 55 2.83 4.64 -14.20
C GLY A 55 3.86 5.06 -15.23
N LEU A 56 4.38 4.07 -15.92
CA LEU A 56 5.39 4.19 -16.94
C LEU A 56 5.07 3.23 -18.07
N TRP A 57 5.06 3.77 -19.29
CA TRP A 57 4.96 3.04 -20.53
C TRP A 57 6.27 3.13 -21.28
N GLN A 58 6.80 1.96 -21.65
CA GLN A 58 8.05 1.75 -22.36
C GLN A 58 7.74 1.09 -23.68
N ASP A 59 7.71 1.89 -24.74
CA ASP A 59 7.41 1.40 -26.08
C ASP A 59 8.69 1.12 -26.88
N TYR A 60 8.78 -0.09 -27.43
CA TYR A 60 9.90 -0.57 -28.25
C TYR A 60 9.51 -0.81 -29.72
N THR A 61 8.39 -0.25 -30.18
CA THR A 61 7.99 -0.28 -31.60
C THR A 61 9.01 0.40 -32.52
N LEU A 62 9.77 1.38 -32.01
CA LEU A 62 10.83 2.09 -32.70
C LEU A 62 12.22 1.62 -32.23
N ILE A 63 13.26 1.86 -33.06
CA ILE A 63 14.67 1.56 -32.72
C ILE A 63 15.07 2.23 -31.40
N THR A 64 14.58 3.46 -31.17
CA THR A 64 14.75 4.18 -29.90
C THR A 64 13.50 4.02 -29.05
N PRO A 65 13.61 3.53 -27.81
CA PRO A 65 12.45 3.32 -26.96
C PRO A 65 11.83 4.66 -26.55
N VAL A 66 10.50 4.74 -26.62
CA VAL A 66 9.75 5.92 -26.19
C VAL A 66 9.24 5.68 -24.76
N MET A 67 9.63 6.58 -23.86
CA MET A 67 9.25 6.55 -22.46
C MET A 67 8.12 7.56 -22.22
N SER A 68 6.97 7.09 -21.75
CA SER A 68 5.83 7.95 -21.41
C SER A 68 5.40 7.74 -19.98
N THR A 69 5.30 8.84 -19.22
CA THR A 69 4.76 8.81 -17.86
C THR A 69 3.24 8.78 -17.91
N LEU A 70 2.65 7.85 -17.16
CA LEU A 70 1.22 7.68 -17.04
C LEU A 70 0.72 8.31 -15.74
N HIS A 71 -0.49 8.85 -15.79
CA HIS A 71 -1.18 9.40 -14.64
C HIS A 71 -2.57 8.80 -14.49
N MET A 72 -2.88 8.34 -13.28
CA MET A 72 -4.20 7.84 -12.95
C MET A 72 -5.19 8.99 -13.02
N THR A 73 -6.18 8.85 -13.89
CA THR A 73 -7.24 9.85 -14.09
C THR A 73 -8.58 9.18 -13.89
N CYS A 74 -9.44 9.80 -13.09
CA CYS A 74 -10.74 9.26 -12.72
C CYS A 74 -11.84 10.26 -13.07
N VAL A 75 -12.94 9.73 -13.59
CA VAL A 75 -14.16 10.45 -13.94
C VAL A 75 -15.30 9.93 -13.05
N PRO A 76 -15.66 10.65 -11.97
CA PRO A 76 -16.69 10.19 -11.04
C PRO A 76 -18.05 9.95 -11.70
N GLY A 77 -18.41 10.78 -12.69
CA GLY A 77 -19.71 10.68 -13.39
C GLY A 77 -19.90 9.39 -14.18
N LYS A 78 -18.81 8.69 -14.53
CA LYS A 78 -18.84 7.42 -15.27
C LYS A 78 -18.37 6.24 -14.41
N ASN A 79 -18.11 6.46 -13.12
CA ASN A 79 -17.50 5.50 -12.22
C ASN A 79 -16.25 4.81 -12.80
N ALA A 80 -15.42 5.55 -13.53
CA ALA A 80 -14.30 4.99 -14.29
C ALA A 80 -12.98 5.70 -13.98
N CYS A 81 -11.90 4.93 -13.90
CA CYS A 81 -10.53 5.38 -13.80
C CYS A 81 -9.68 4.63 -14.83
N ALA A 82 -8.75 5.33 -15.47
CA ALA A 82 -7.73 4.70 -16.28
C ALA A 82 -6.42 5.49 -16.21
N GLN A 83 -5.34 4.83 -16.60
CA GLN A 83 -4.04 5.46 -16.77
C GLN A 83 -3.99 6.18 -18.12
N SER A 84 -3.55 7.43 -18.11
CA SER A 84 -3.42 8.26 -19.32
C SER A 84 -2.03 8.88 -19.43
N CYS A 85 -1.47 8.89 -20.64
CA CYS A 85 -0.19 9.54 -20.93
C CYS A 85 -0.33 10.99 -21.45
N LYS A 86 -1.56 11.52 -21.57
CA LYS A 86 -1.79 12.86 -22.14
C LYS A 86 -1.12 13.94 -21.29
N THR A 87 -0.75 15.05 -21.92
CA THR A 87 -0.02 16.13 -21.22
C THR A 87 -0.94 17.03 -20.41
N THR A 88 -2.16 17.29 -20.89
CA THR A 88 -3.15 18.18 -20.26
C THR A 88 -4.20 17.39 -19.47
N ARG A 89 -4.65 17.93 -18.33
CA ARG A 89 -5.67 17.28 -17.48
C ARG A 89 -6.99 17.05 -18.22
N GLU A 90 -7.41 18.01 -19.03
CA GLU A 90 -8.66 17.93 -19.80
C GLU A 90 -8.62 16.80 -20.82
N ALA A 91 -7.50 16.63 -21.54
CA ALA A 91 -7.33 15.52 -22.49
C ALA A 91 -7.32 14.15 -21.80
N ARG A 92 -6.78 14.06 -20.57
CA ARG A 92 -6.84 12.82 -19.78
C ARG A 92 -8.29 12.49 -19.40
N LEU A 93 -9.08 13.48 -18.99
CA LEU A 93 -10.47 13.28 -18.60
C LEU A 93 -11.33 12.82 -19.78
N THR A 94 -11.17 13.45 -20.95
CA THR A 94 -11.89 13.05 -22.16
C THR A 94 -11.47 11.68 -22.67
N GLU A 95 -10.20 11.29 -22.49
CA GLU A 95 -9.73 9.94 -22.81
C GLU A 95 -10.39 8.88 -21.93
N VAL A 96 -10.41 9.10 -20.60
CA VAL A 96 -11.05 8.16 -19.66
C VAL A 96 -12.56 8.10 -19.88
N GLU A 97 -13.20 9.22 -20.18
CA GLU A 97 -14.63 9.26 -20.50
C GLU A 97 -14.95 8.48 -21.77
N ALA A 98 -14.15 8.66 -22.83
CA ALA A 98 -14.29 7.90 -24.07
C ALA A 98 -14.10 6.40 -23.84
N LEU A 99 -13.09 5.99 -23.06
CA LEU A 99 -12.87 4.58 -22.71
C LEU A 99 -14.04 4.00 -21.91
N ALA A 100 -14.60 4.77 -20.98
CA ALA A 100 -15.76 4.36 -20.18
C ALA A 100 -17.03 4.20 -21.03
N ASP A 101 -17.20 5.04 -22.06
CA ASP A 101 -18.29 4.95 -23.02
C ASP A 101 -18.05 3.87 -24.10
N GLY A 102 -16.93 3.16 -24.04
CA GLY A 102 -16.61 2.07 -24.96
C GLY A 102 -16.09 2.54 -26.31
N TYR A 103 -15.49 3.72 -26.39
CA TYR A 103 -14.87 4.23 -27.62
C TYR A 103 -13.35 4.22 -27.56
N ARG A 104 -12.69 4.11 -28.72
CA ARG A 104 -11.22 4.10 -28.83
C ARG A 104 -10.71 5.54 -28.96
N PRO A 105 -9.99 6.08 -27.96
CA PRO A 105 -9.29 7.34 -28.10
C PRO A 105 -8.01 7.16 -28.93
N MET A 106 -7.52 8.24 -29.52
CA MET A 106 -6.21 8.23 -30.16
C MET A 106 -5.10 7.99 -29.13
N VAL A 107 -4.16 7.11 -29.45
CA VAL A 107 -3.10 6.67 -28.53
C VAL A 107 -1.95 7.65 -28.35
N THR A 108 -1.86 8.72 -29.13
CA THR A 108 -0.72 9.63 -29.03
C THR A 108 -0.73 10.43 -27.72
N CYS A 109 0.42 10.52 -27.05
CA CYS A 109 0.58 11.26 -25.79
C CYS A 109 0.69 12.77 -26.04
N THR A 110 -0.41 13.38 -26.49
CA THR A 110 -0.51 14.81 -26.83
C THR A 110 -1.50 15.52 -25.91
N SER A 111 -1.68 16.82 -26.11
CA SER A 111 -2.59 17.67 -25.32
C SER A 111 -4.05 17.59 -25.77
N VAL A 112 -4.37 16.76 -26.76
CA VAL A 112 -5.70 16.63 -27.35
C VAL A 112 -6.10 15.15 -27.34
N THR A 113 -7.40 14.88 -27.28
CA THR A 113 -7.94 13.53 -27.42
C THR A 113 -8.99 13.56 -28.51
N LEU A 114 -8.71 12.82 -29.59
CA LEU A 114 -9.68 12.51 -30.63
C LEU A 114 -10.25 11.12 -30.34
N VAL A 115 -11.55 10.95 -30.57
CA VAL A 115 -12.26 9.70 -30.26
C VAL A 115 -12.86 9.18 -31.55
N ASN A 116 -12.55 7.92 -31.87
CA ASN A 116 -13.21 7.23 -32.97
C ASN A 116 -14.50 6.57 -32.43
N THR A 117 -15.65 6.95 -33.00
CA THR A 117 -16.97 6.43 -32.63
C THR A 117 -17.47 5.31 -33.56
N GLU A 118 -16.72 4.99 -34.61
CA GLU A 118 -17.12 4.03 -35.64
C GLU A 118 -16.85 2.57 -35.25
N ASP A 119 -15.97 2.33 -34.26
CA ASP A 119 -15.54 1.00 -33.80
C ASP A 119 -15.59 0.91 -32.26
N PRO A 120 -16.74 0.50 -31.68
CA PRO A 120 -16.91 0.41 -30.24
C PRO A 120 -16.11 -0.77 -29.66
N LEU A 121 -15.52 -0.57 -28.49
CA LEU A 121 -14.86 -1.64 -27.74
C LEU A 121 -15.90 -2.59 -27.14
N PRO A 122 -15.69 -3.91 -27.23
CA PRO A 122 -16.56 -4.89 -26.59
C PRO A 122 -16.46 -4.84 -25.06
N THR A 123 -15.31 -4.44 -24.51
CA THR A 123 -15.06 -4.33 -23.07
C THR A 123 -14.27 -3.05 -22.78
N PRO A 124 -14.80 -2.11 -21.98
CA PRO A 124 -14.11 -0.87 -21.66
C PRO A 124 -12.93 -1.13 -20.70
N PRO A 125 -11.69 -0.72 -21.05
CA PRO A 125 -10.51 -0.94 -20.21
C PRO A 125 -10.45 0.12 -19.11
N VAL A 126 -11.31 -0.01 -18.10
CA VAL A 126 -11.42 0.94 -16.99
C VAL A 126 -11.45 0.23 -15.65
N ILE A 127 -10.90 0.89 -14.64
CA ILE A 127 -11.03 0.51 -13.23
C ILE A 127 -12.24 1.25 -12.65
N SER A 128 -13.06 0.57 -11.84
CA SER A 128 -14.17 1.22 -11.12
C SER A 128 -13.64 2.33 -10.19
N PHE A 129 -14.17 3.55 -10.32
CA PHE A 129 -13.76 4.69 -9.50
C PHE A 129 -14.03 4.47 -8.01
N VAL A 130 -15.19 3.90 -7.68
CA VAL A 130 -15.57 3.56 -6.30
C VAL A 130 -14.57 2.56 -5.70
N PHE A 131 -14.19 1.53 -6.47
CA PHE A 131 -13.20 0.56 -6.04
C PHE A 131 -11.84 1.24 -5.77
N TYR A 132 -11.36 2.05 -6.72
CA TYR A 132 -10.10 2.77 -6.61
C TYR A 132 -10.06 3.68 -5.36
N LEU A 133 -11.13 4.44 -5.13
CA LEU A 133 -11.25 5.33 -3.97
C LEU A 133 -11.23 4.55 -2.66
N PHE A 134 -11.99 3.46 -2.56
CA PHE A 134 -12.04 2.66 -1.35
C PHE A 134 -10.70 1.96 -1.06
N LEU A 135 -10.04 1.42 -2.08
CA LEU A 135 -8.70 0.84 -1.95
C LEU A 135 -7.71 1.88 -1.39
N LEU A 136 -7.71 3.08 -1.97
CA LEU A 136 -6.85 4.18 -1.54
C LEU A 136 -7.15 4.60 -0.10
N LEU A 137 -8.44 4.70 0.27
CA LEU A 137 -8.85 5.03 1.63
C LEU A 137 -8.35 3.99 2.64
N VAL A 138 -8.53 2.70 2.36
CA VAL A 138 -8.10 1.61 3.25
C VAL A 138 -6.59 1.62 3.44
N VAL A 139 -5.82 1.79 2.35
CA VAL A 139 -4.35 1.81 2.41
C VAL A 139 -3.83 3.06 3.13
N ILE A 140 -4.44 4.23 2.95
CA ILE A 140 -4.10 5.44 3.72
C ILE A 140 -4.43 5.25 5.19
N LEU A 141 -5.59 4.68 5.51
CA LEU A 141 -5.99 4.43 6.89
C LEU A 141 -5.04 3.43 7.57
N GLN A 142 -4.63 2.38 6.85
CA GLN A 142 -3.60 1.44 7.29
C GLN A 142 -2.29 2.18 7.64
N MET A 143 -1.83 3.09 6.78
CA MET A 143 -0.63 3.89 7.02
C MET A 143 -0.77 4.77 8.27
N LEU A 144 -1.92 5.44 8.45
CA LEU A 144 -2.16 6.29 9.61
C LEU A 144 -2.10 5.50 10.93
N PHE A 145 -2.74 4.33 10.98
CA PHE A 145 -2.68 3.48 12.17
C PHE A 145 -1.29 2.89 12.43
N ALA A 146 -0.53 2.59 11.37
CA ALA A 146 0.87 2.19 11.50
C ALA A 146 1.72 3.33 12.12
N ILE A 147 1.50 4.58 11.71
CA ILE A 147 2.16 5.76 12.28
C ILE A 147 1.81 5.94 13.76
N PHE A 148 0.53 5.81 14.13
CA PHE A 148 0.11 5.86 15.53
C PHE A 148 0.76 4.76 16.37
N SER A 149 0.81 3.53 15.85
CA SER A 149 1.51 2.40 16.47
C SER A 149 3.00 2.71 16.72
N ALA A 150 3.72 3.21 15.72
CA ALA A 150 5.13 3.58 15.86
C ALA A 150 5.34 4.70 16.87
N GLY A 151 4.48 5.73 16.85
CA GLY A 151 4.53 6.84 17.82
C GLY A 151 4.36 6.35 19.26
N LEU A 152 3.40 5.44 19.48
CA LEU A 152 3.22 4.82 20.80
C LEU A 152 4.40 3.93 21.19
N ALA A 153 4.98 3.17 20.27
CA ALA A 153 6.16 2.36 20.53
C ALA A 153 7.36 3.22 20.97
N ILE A 154 7.58 4.38 20.34
CA ILE A 154 8.61 5.35 20.77
C ILE A 154 8.30 5.86 22.17
N ILE A 155 7.07 6.31 22.43
CA ILE A 155 6.69 6.86 23.73
C ILE A 155 6.92 5.82 24.83
N ASN A 156 6.52 4.56 24.61
CA ASN A 156 6.72 3.45 25.55
C ASN A 156 8.20 3.05 25.72
N SER A 157 9.06 3.38 24.76
CA SER A 157 10.50 3.12 24.90
C SER A 157 11.22 4.13 25.81
N ILE A 158 10.69 5.36 25.90
CA ILE A 158 11.29 6.48 26.63
C ILE A 158 10.59 6.70 27.97
N LYS A 159 9.27 6.62 27.98
CA LYS A 159 8.39 6.92 29.13
C LYS A 159 7.58 5.69 29.50
N ASN A 160 7.16 5.61 30.76
CA ASN A 160 6.19 4.62 31.23
C ASN A 160 4.83 5.32 31.44
N PRO A 161 4.01 5.48 30.38
CA PRO A 161 2.70 6.11 30.53
C PRO A 161 1.78 5.26 31.41
N THR A 162 1.02 5.92 32.29
CA THR A 162 0.06 5.27 33.20
C THR A 162 -1.33 5.09 32.58
N GLU A 163 -1.63 5.83 31.51
CA GLU A 163 -2.91 5.74 30.80
C GLU A 163 -2.97 4.51 29.88
N PRO A 164 -4.09 3.76 29.87
CA PRO A 164 -4.19 2.47 29.17
C PRO A 164 -4.09 2.59 27.64
N VAL A 165 -4.54 3.71 27.06
CA VAL A 165 -4.47 3.95 25.60
C VAL A 165 -3.04 4.25 25.15
N PHE A 166 -2.25 4.95 25.98
CA PHE A 166 -0.85 5.22 25.68
C PHE A 166 0.09 4.09 26.11
N SER A 167 -0.44 3.09 26.82
CA SER A 167 0.28 1.89 27.24
C SER A 167 0.47 0.91 26.06
N LEU A 168 1.13 -0.20 26.35
CA LEU A 168 1.43 -1.29 25.43
C LEU A 168 0.17 -1.88 24.77
N LEU A 169 -0.95 -1.85 25.49
CA LEU A 169 -2.25 -2.29 24.99
C LEU A 169 -2.69 -1.46 23.78
N GLY A 170 -2.48 -0.15 23.80
CA GLY A 170 -2.75 0.71 22.65
C GLY A 170 -1.91 0.33 21.44
N CYS A 171 -0.60 0.12 21.64
CA CYS A 171 0.29 -0.34 20.57
C CYS A 171 -0.18 -1.67 19.94
N LEU A 172 -0.66 -2.61 20.76
CA LEU A 172 -1.22 -3.88 20.28
C LEU A 172 -2.46 -3.64 19.40
N TRP A 173 -3.44 -2.86 19.87
CA TRP A 173 -4.67 -2.58 19.11
C TRP A 173 -4.39 -1.87 17.79
N PHE A 174 -3.49 -0.88 17.77
CA PHE A 174 -3.15 -0.17 16.54
C PHE A 174 -2.42 -1.06 15.53
N ASN A 175 -1.53 -1.94 15.97
CA ASN A 175 -0.95 -2.95 15.07
C ASN A 175 -2.01 -3.94 14.57
N LEU A 176 -2.96 -4.36 15.41
CA LEU A 176 -4.04 -5.28 15.02
C LEU A 176 -4.94 -4.66 13.94
N VAL A 177 -5.33 -3.40 14.12
CA VAL A 177 -6.10 -2.65 13.11
C VAL A 177 -5.28 -2.48 11.83
N THR A 178 -3.98 -2.19 11.93
CA THR A 178 -3.08 -2.08 10.77
C THR A 178 -3.03 -3.39 9.98
N VAL A 179 -2.91 -4.54 10.66
CA VAL A 179 -2.96 -5.86 10.05
C VAL A 179 -4.31 -6.10 9.37
N GLY A 180 -5.41 -5.83 10.06
CA GLY A 180 -6.76 -6.00 9.53
C GLY A 180 -6.98 -5.20 8.25
N LEU A 181 -6.63 -3.91 8.25
CA LEU A 181 -6.75 -3.05 7.08
C LEU A 181 -5.83 -3.48 5.93
N GLY A 182 -4.61 -3.92 6.24
CA GLY A 182 -3.69 -4.44 5.22
C GLY A 182 -4.21 -5.72 4.55
N ILE A 183 -4.76 -6.64 5.33
CA ILE A 183 -5.40 -7.86 4.81
C ILE A 183 -6.63 -7.50 3.96
N VAL A 184 -7.46 -6.54 4.39
CA VAL A 184 -8.60 -6.06 3.61
C VAL A 184 -8.14 -5.46 2.29
N ALA A 185 -7.11 -4.60 2.27
CA ALA A 185 -6.57 -4.02 1.04
C ALA A 185 -6.04 -5.08 0.07
N LEU A 186 -5.28 -6.05 0.59
CA LEU A 186 -4.75 -7.18 -0.21
C LEU A 186 -5.87 -8.03 -0.80
N MET A 187 -6.85 -8.43 0.01
CA MET A 187 -7.99 -9.22 -0.48
C MET A 187 -8.83 -8.44 -1.47
N MET A 188 -9.13 -7.18 -1.19
CA MET A 188 -9.95 -6.35 -2.06
C MET A 188 -9.30 -6.21 -3.45
N PHE A 189 -8.00 -5.92 -3.51
CA PHE A 189 -7.29 -5.81 -4.79
C PHE A 189 -7.10 -7.17 -5.47
N GLY A 190 -6.76 -8.22 -4.72
CA GLY A 190 -6.58 -9.58 -5.25
C GLY A 190 -7.87 -10.16 -5.84
N ILE A 191 -9.01 -9.97 -5.17
CA ILE A 191 -10.33 -10.37 -5.68
C ILE A 191 -10.66 -9.57 -6.94
N TYR A 192 -10.50 -8.25 -6.91
CA TYR A 192 -10.75 -7.41 -8.08
C TYR A 192 -9.90 -7.84 -9.29
N TRP A 193 -8.62 -8.11 -9.06
CA TRP A 193 -7.69 -8.61 -10.08
C TRP A 193 -8.14 -9.94 -10.70
N ALA A 194 -8.75 -10.83 -9.91
CA ALA A 194 -9.20 -12.14 -10.37
C ALA A 194 -10.57 -12.12 -11.06
N THR A 195 -11.47 -11.22 -10.67
CA THR A 195 -12.88 -11.26 -11.12
C THR A 195 -13.26 -10.19 -12.13
N SER A 196 -12.56 -9.05 -12.15
CA SER A 196 -12.97 -7.90 -12.98
C SER A 196 -12.58 -8.00 -14.44
N GLY A 197 -11.73 -8.96 -14.82
CA GLY A 197 -11.14 -8.99 -16.17
C GLY A 197 -9.98 -8.01 -16.36
N LEU A 198 -9.52 -7.31 -15.30
CA LEU A 198 -8.43 -6.32 -15.39
C LEU A 198 -7.13 -6.87 -16.01
N GLN A 199 -6.91 -8.18 -15.90
CA GLN A 199 -5.80 -8.86 -16.55
C GLN A 199 -5.87 -8.73 -18.09
N GLU A 200 -7.07 -8.82 -18.66
CA GLU A 200 -7.27 -8.84 -20.11
C GLU A 200 -7.38 -7.43 -20.70
N HIS A 201 -8.06 -6.52 -20.01
CA HIS A 201 -8.37 -5.17 -20.49
C HIS A 201 -7.68 -4.08 -19.66
N LEU A 202 -6.39 -4.26 -19.35
CA LEU A 202 -5.57 -3.33 -18.56
C LEU A 202 -5.96 -1.87 -18.82
N ALA A 203 -6.16 -1.09 -17.75
CA ALA A 203 -6.79 0.22 -17.81
C ALA A 203 -5.89 1.31 -18.42
N PHE A 204 -5.58 1.17 -19.71
CA PHE A 204 -4.69 2.01 -20.50
C PHE A 204 -5.12 2.02 -21.97
N SER A 205 -5.17 3.21 -22.58
CA SER A 205 -5.74 3.40 -23.92
C SER A 205 -4.99 2.68 -25.05
N PHE A 206 -3.66 2.52 -24.98
CA PHE A 206 -2.92 1.79 -26.02
C PHE A 206 -3.33 0.33 -26.16
N ILE A 207 -3.78 -0.27 -25.06
CA ILE A 207 -4.14 -1.68 -25.02
C ILE A 207 -5.50 -1.90 -25.70
N ALA A 208 -6.35 -0.87 -25.72
CA ALA A 208 -7.65 -0.89 -26.40
C ALA A 208 -7.57 -1.17 -27.91
N LEU A 209 -6.42 -0.99 -28.56
CA LEU A 209 -6.27 -1.25 -30.00
C LEU A 209 -6.27 -2.74 -30.34
N GLY A 210 -5.94 -3.61 -29.38
CA GLY A 210 -5.89 -5.06 -29.60
C GLY A 210 -4.74 -5.54 -30.49
N SER A 211 -3.75 -4.70 -30.80
CA SER A 211 -2.54 -5.08 -31.54
C SER A 211 -1.53 -5.87 -30.69
N TYR A 212 -1.60 -5.74 -29.36
CA TYR A 212 -0.66 -6.34 -28.43
C TYR A 212 -1.21 -7.59 -27.75
N ARG A 213 -0.37 -8.63 -27.62
CA ARG A 213 -0.58 -9.74 -26.69
C ARG A 213 -0.03 -9.36 -25.33
N LEU A 214 -0.88 -9.44 -24.31
CA LEU A 214 -0.54 -8.99 -22.97
C LEU A 214 -0.13 -10.17 -22.08
N SER A 215 0.85 -9.94 -21.23
CA SER A 215 1.23 -10.84 -20.13
C SER A 215 1.23 -10.06 -18.81
N PRO A 216 0.04 -9.80 -18.24
CA PRO A 216 -0.13 -9.04 -17.00
C PRO A 216 0.30 -9.85 -15.77
N SER A 217 0.84 -9.17 -14.77
CA SER A 217 1.16 -9.72 -13.46
C SER A 217 1.11 -8.65 -12.36
N LEU A 218 0.99 -9.10 -11.12
CA LEU A 218 1.05 -8.24 -9.94
C LEU A 218 2.50 -7.82 -9.70
N GLY A 219 2.75 -6.52 -9.60
CA GLY A 219 4.08 -5.98 -9.39
C GLY A 219 4.49 -5.94 -7.91
N TYR A 220 5.74 -5.53 -7.65
CA TYR A 220 6.33 -5.62 -6.31
C TYR A 220 5.59 -4.78 -5.27
N SER A 221 4.99 -3.65 -5.67
CA SER A 221 4.29 -2.74 -4.77
C SER A 221 3.16 -3.43 -4.01
N TYR A 222 2.42 -4.29 -4.71
CA TYR A 222 1.37 -5.11 -4.11
C TYR A 222 1.94 -6.11 -3.10
N TRP A 223 3.03 -6.78 -3.45
CA TRP A 223 3.68 -7.77 -2.58
C TRP A 223 4.33 -7.14 -1.33
N LEU A 224 4.79 -5.88 -1.41
CA LEU A 224 5.32 -5.15 -0.25
C LEU A 224 4.28 -4.97 0.86
N LEU A 225 2.98 -4.87 0.52
CA LEU A 225 1.92 -4.82 1.53
C LEU A 225 1.83 -6.11 2.35
N ILE A 226 2.10 -7.28 1.75
CA ILE A 226 2.18 -8.55 2.50
C ILE A 226 3.32 -8.49 3.51
N VAL A 227 4.50 -8.00 3.10
CA VAL A 227 5.66 -7.85 3.99
C VAL A 227 5.35 -6.87 5.12
N ALA A 228 4.64 -5.77 4.84
CA ALA A 228 4.20 -4.82 5.86
C ALA A 228 3.22 -5.44 6.88
N VAL A 229 2.27 -6.26 6.40
CA VAL A 229 1.35 -7.01 7.27
C VAL A 229 2.12 -7.99 8.15
N VAL A 230 3.08 -8.73 7.59
CA VAL A 230 3.94 -9.64 8.37
C VAL A 230 4.76 -8.89 9.42
N ALA A 231 5.34 -7.73 9.07
CA ALA A 231 6.07 -6.90 10.03
C ALA A 231 5.17 -6.43 11.19
N SER A 232 3.93 -6.02 10.89
CA SER A 232 2.93 -5.63 11.89
C SER A 232 2.45 -6.81 12.75
N LEU A 233 2.35 -8.02 12.18
CA LEU A 233 2.06 -9.25 12.93
C LEU A 233 3.21 -9.62 13.88
N LEU A 234 4.46 -9.50 13.41
CA LEU A 234 5.64 -9.73 14.25
C LEU A 234 5.69 -8.74 15.42
N ASN A 235 5.28 -7.49 15.22
CA ASN A 235 5.12 -6.54 16.32
C ASN A 235 4.17 -7.03 17.40
N ILE A 236 2.99 -7.51 17.00
CA ILE A 236 2.01 -8.08 17.96
C ILE A 236 2.64 -9.26 18.70
N GLY A 237 3.31 -10.17 17.98
CA GLY A 237 4.00 -11.31 18.58
C GLY A 237 5.07 -10.92 19.60
N LEU A 238 5.89 -9.90 19.31
CA LEU A 238 6.91 -9.40 20.25
C LEU A 238 6.29 -8.77 21.50
N LEU A 239 5.19 -8.03 21.37
CA LEU A 239 4.51 -7.41 22.49
C LEU A 239 3.88 -8.46 23.41
N LEU A 240 3.20 -9.47 22.83
CA LEU A 240 2.63 -10.59 23.58
C LEU A 240 3.71 -11.46 24.23
N LEU A 241 4.81 -11.71 23.54
CA LEU A 241 5.95 -12.44 24.11
C LEU A 241 6.52 -11.69 25.33
N ARG A 242 6.63 -10.36 25.25
CA ARG A 242 7.08 -9.54 26.39
C ARG A 242 6.13 -9.66 27.57
N GLU A 243 4.83 -9.60 27.34
CA GLU A 243 3.80 -9.75 28.37
C GLU A 243 3.86 -11.14 29.02
N TYR A 244 3.87 -12.20 28.21
CA TYR A 244 3.99 -13.58 28.67
C TYR A 244 5.21 -13.81 29.56
N MET A 245 6.36 -13.29 29.13
CA MET A 245 7.58 -13.43 29.90
C MET A 245 7.48 -12.64 31.22
N LEU A 246 6.69 -11.54 31.30
CA LEU A 246 6.63 -10.67 32.47
C LEU A 246 5.77 -11.31 33.57
N GLU A 247 4.72 -12.01 33.16
CA GLU A 247 3.87 -12.80 34.06
C GLU A 247 4.63 -13.96 34.71
N ARG A 248 5.64 -14.51 34.02
CA ARG A 248 6.49 -15.59 34.53
C ARG A 248 7.61 -15.16 35.49
N ASP A 249 7.94 -13.87 35.54
CA ASP A 249 8.95 -13.38 36.48
C ASP A 249 8.32 -13.27 37.89
N PRO A 250 8.94 -13.82 38.95
CA PRO A 250 8.41 -13.70 40.29
C PRO A 250 8.29 -12.22 40.67
N PRO A 251 7.22 -11.81 41.39
CA PRO A 251 7.05 -10.43 41.80
C PRO A 251 8.30 -9.99 42.58
N PRO A 252 8.79 -8.76 42.35
CA PRO A 252 9.98 -8.27 43.06
C PRO A 252 9.73 -8.42 44.56
N PRO A 253 10.71 -8.91 45.35
CA PRO A 253 10.54 -9.06 46.78
C PRO A 253 10.16 -7.69 47.34
N THR A 254 8.92 -7.57 47.81
CA THR A 254 8.48 -6.39 48.53
C THR A 254 9.31 -6.36 49.81
N LEU A 255 10.33 -5.50 49.87
CA LEU A 255 10.95 -5.13 51.14
C LEU A 255 9.84 -4.48 51.96
N LYS A 256 9.20 -5.29 52.82
CA LYS A 256 8.43 -4.76 53.92
C LYS A 256 9.45 -4.05 54.80
N ILE A 257 9.60 -2.75 54.61
CA ILE A 257 10.21 -1.89 55.62
C ILE A 257 9.19 -1.93 56.76
N GLU A 258 9.36 -2.90 57.65
CA GLU A 258 8.77 -2.79 58.97
C GLU A 258 9.32 -1.50 59.55
N ASN A 259 8.43 -0.53 59.76
CA ASN A 259 8.69 0.62 60.59
C ASN A 259 8.91 0.11 62.02
N HIS A 260 10.07 -0.51 62.27
CA HIS A 260 10.62 -0.56 63.60
C HIS A 260 11.11 0.85 63.91
N SER A 261 10.20 1.60 64.52
CA SER A 261 10.45 2.86 65.19
C SER A 261 11.34 2.64 66.41
N ASP A 262 12.56 2.12 66.23
CA ASP A 262 13.59 2.17 67.25
C ASP A 262 14.80 2.87 66.66
N GLY A 263 15.06 4.06 67.22
CA GLY A 263 16.09 4.99 66.80
C GLY A 263 17.50 4.48 67.06
N THR A 264 17.97 3.53 66.25
CA THR A 264 19.39 3.19 66.18
C THR A 264 19.96 3.68 64.86
N ILE A 265 20.68 4.80 64.98
CA ILE A 265 21.63 5.33 63.99
C ILE A 265 22.68 4.23 63.74
N PHE A 266 22.76 3.70 62.52
CA PHE A 266 23.91 2.92 62.10
C PHE A 266 24.94 3.88 61.49
N LEU A 267 25.90 4.29 62.33
CA LEU A 267 27.24 4.67 61.90
C LEU A 267 28.02 3.38 61.66
N TYR A 268 28.39 3.12 60.41
CA TYR A 268 29.70 2.68 59.89
C TYR A 268 29.54 2.17 58.45
#